data_AF-A0A849EKC5-F1
#
_entry.id   AF-A0A849EKC5-F1
#
_cell.length_a   1.000
_cell.length_b   1.000
_cell.length_c   1.000
_cell.angle_alpha   90.00
_cell.angle_beta   90.00
_cell.angle_gamma   90.00
#
_symmetry.space_group_name_H-M   'P 1'
#
loop_
_entity.id
_entity.type
_entity.pdbx_description
1 polymer ?
#
loop_
_entity_poly.entity_id
_entity_poly.type
_entity_poly.pdbx_seq_one_letter_code
_entity_poly.pdbx_strand_id
1 'polypeptide(L)'
;MKKITLLGTATLLMMLLSSCYTEVILEDVFVEDTTLQTRQLLQAYDLWYVDINATEGLGEVPFLQRAFTLSFTNGLLYANNNISGIGKTGNGLGIRVGYFDAGSGLLEIDHDVDGLWIFDVYQVNSRTLELYDRRSNTSYFVDGYQRGSFDYDRVFYENIEYLLQEYDVWEKTYVSETGAINDFDEENYLQFYEDNGGTIFRSSIDPIGTPLNGLLWDYEGFYEVYDVQNDETLKTLTLDYDFMGNDYFELYVIDDRTIELYHPDSGTVYEFQGRGYIQFLKSGSSSTAKKRAKTKNPIMNVVRKRK
;
A
#
# COMPACT_ATOMS: atom_id res chain seq x y z
N MET A 1 0.41 30.80 66.96
CA MET A 1 1.34 31.01 65.83
C MET A 1 1.59 29.77 64.94
N LYS A 2 1.12 28.55 65.27
CA LYS A 2 1.29 27.35 64.41
C LYS A 2 0.20 27.06 63.36
N LYS A 3 -0.98 27.73 63.44
CA LYS A 3 -2.11 27.48 62.50
C LYS A 3 -2.11 28.40 61.27
N ILE A 4 -1.49 29.58 61.37
CA ILE A 4 -1.46 30.57 60.27
C ILE A 4 -0.39 30.18 59.23
N THR A 5 0.69 29.54 59.65
CA THR A 5 1.73 29.02 58.76
C THR A 5 1.24 27.84 57.91
N LEU A 6 0.35 26.98 58.43
CA LEU A 6 -0.18 25.84 57.67
C LEU A 6 -1.20 26.25 56.60
N LEU A 7 -1.99 27.31 56.85
CA LEU A 7 -2.96 27.84 55.88
C LEU A 7 -2.26 28.54 54.69
N GLY A 8 -1.16 29.26 54.97
CA GLY A 8 -0.36 29.93 53.94
C GLY A 8 0.39 28.95 53.02
N THR A 9 0.86 27.83 53.55
CA THR A 9 1.53 26.80 52.73
C THR A 9 0.53 25.98 51.91
N ALA A 10 -0.70 25.77 52.40
CA ALA A 10 -1.73 25.05 51.65
C ALA A 10 -2.33 25.86 50.49
N THR A 11 -2.39 27.19 50.61
CA THR A 11 -2.90 28.07 49.53
C THR A 11 -1.89 28.26 48.39
N LEU A 12 -0.58 28.24 48.69
CA LEU A 12 0.45 28.36 47.66
C LEU A 12 0.58 27.09 46.80
N LEU A 13 0.26 25.91 47.35
CA LEU A 13 0.31 24.64 46.61
C LEU A 13 -0.87 24.47 45.63
N MET A 14 -2.03 25.08 45.90
CA MET A 14 -3.19 25.03 44.99
C MET A 14 -3.02 25.93 43.76
N MET A 15 -2.21 26.99 43.83
CA MET A 15 -1.93 27.86 42.68
C MET A 15 -0.92 27.26 41.69
N LEU A 16 -0.21 26.19 42.07
CA LEU A 16 0.76 25.50 41.21
C LEU A 16 0.13 24.31 40.45
N LEU A 17 -1.14 23.99 40.70
CA LEU A 17 -1.89 22.92 40.03
C LEU A 17 -2.80 23.43 38.90
N SER A 18 -2.70 24.70 38.51
CA SER A 18 -3.29 25.17 37.26
C SER A 18 -2.46 24.65 36.09
N SER A 19 -2.71 23.39 35.68
CA SER A 19 -2.30 22.95 34.36
C SER A 19 -2.93 23.89 33.34
N CYS A 20 -2.11 24.42 32.43
CA CYS A 20 -2.63 24.99 31.19
C CYS A 20 -3.35 23.85 30.46
N TYR A 21 -4.66 23.75 30.65
CA TYR A 21 -5.51 23.07 29.68
C TYR A 21 -5.47 23.96 28.44
N THR A 22 -4.69 23.57 27.46
CA THR A 22 -4.90 24.08 26.12
C THR A 22 -6.15 23.38 25.63
N GLU A 23 -7.31 24.05 25.70
CA GLU A 23 -8.38 23.64 24.82
C GLU A 23 -7.84 23.89 23.41
N VAL A 24 -7.48 22.80 22.72
CA VAL A 24 -7.35 22.84 21.28
C VAL A 24 -8.75 23.15 20.81
N ILE A 25 -9.02 24.44 20.58
CA ILE A 25 -10.09 24.85 19.70
C ILE A 25 -9.67 24.23 18.37
N LEU A 26 -10.20 23.05 18.06
CA LEU A 26 -10.44 22.69 16.68
C LEU A 26 -11.34 23.82 16.21
N GLU A 27 -10.75 24.82 15.55
CA GLU A 27 -11.53 25.60 14.62
C GLU A 27 -12.07 24.55 13.66
N ASP A 28 -13.32 24.14 13.88
CA ASP A 28 -14.16 23.66 12.80
C ASP A 28 -14.11 24.80 11.79
N VAL A 29 -13.17 24.72 10.85
CA VAL A 29 -13.16 25.56 9.67
C VAL A 29 -14.39 25.10 8.91
N PHE A 30 -15.54 25.63 9.29
CA PHE A 30 -16.74 25.63 8.47
C PHE A 30 -16.39 26.51 7.27
N VAL A 31 -15.77 25.85 6.29
CA VAL A 31 -15.54 26.39 4.97
C VAL A 31 -16.91 26.73 4.39
N GLU A 32 -17.14 28.02 4.14
CA GLU A 32 -18.39 28.50 3.56
C GLU A 32 -18.55 27.88 2.15
N ASP A 33 -19.53 27.00 2.05
CA ASP A 33 -19.53 25.87 1.14
C ASP A 33 -19.95 26.22 -0.30
N THR A 34 -19.04 26.87 -1.04
CA THR A 34 -19.28 27.20 -2.45
C THR A 34 -18.92 26.04 -3.36
N THR A 35 -19.74 25.79 -4.40
CA THR A 35 -19.55 24.70 -5.38
C THR A 35 -18.19 24.68 -6.09
N LEU A 36 -17.47 25.80 -6.10
CA LEU A 36 -16.13 25.91 -6.66
C LEU A 36 -15.03 25.41 -5.70
N GLN A 37 -15.25 25.46 -4.39
CA GLN A 37 -14.18 25.23 -3.43
C GLN A 37 -13.75 23.77 -3.34
N THR A 38 -14.69 22.82 -3.29
CA THR A 38 -14.37 21.37 -3.26
C THR A 38 -13.61 20.95 -4.52
N ARG A 39 -14.04 21.44 -5.69
CA ARG A 39 -13.32 21.17 -6.95
C ARG A 39 -11.92 21.75 -6.94
N GLN A 40 -11.74 22.97 -6.45
CA GLN A 40 -10.41 23.58 -6.32
C GLN A 40 -9.51 22.81 -5.35
N LEU A 41 -10.05 22.31 -4.23
CA LEU A 41 -9.31 21.47 -3.30
C LEU A 41 -8.83 20.19 -4.00
N LEU A 42 -9.73 19.43 -4.63
CA LEU A 42 -9.38 18.19 -5.34
C LEU A 42 -8.38 18.40 -6.47
N GLN A 43 -8.38 19.58 -7.10
CA GLN A 43 -7.47 19.95 -8.19
C GLN A 43 -6.21 20.69 -7.72
N ALA A 44 -6.02 20.90 -6.41
CA ALA A 44 -4.84 21.58 -5.86
C ALA A 44 -3.56 20.73 -5.98
N TYR A 45 -3.73 19.41 -6.12
CA TYR A 45 -2.65 18.44 -6.22
C TYR A 45 -2.84 17.54 -7.44
N ASP A 46 -1.71 17.11 -8.03
CA ASP A 46 -1.72 16.17 -9.15
C ASP A 46 -2.18 14.78 -8.72
N LEU A 47 -1.76 14.36 -7.52
CA LEU A 47 -1.99 13.03 -6.96
C LEU A 47 -2.60 13.13 -5.57
N TRP A 48 -3.53 12.23 -5.29
CA TRP A 48 -4.10 11.98 -3.97
C TRP A 48 -3.76 10.55 -3.59
N TYR A 49 -2.77 10.37 -2.72
CA TYR A 49 -2.41 9.06 -2.17
C TYR A 49 -3.53 8.56 -1.26
N VAL A 50 -3.99 7.32 -1.46
CA VAL A 50 -5.04 6.70 -0.65
C VAL A 50 -4.39 5.93 0.49
N ASP A 51 -4.51 6.44 1.71
CA ASP A 51 -4.03 5.78 2.91
C ASP A 51 -5.10 4.81 3.44
N ILE A 52 -4.96 3.54 3.03
CA ILE A 52 -5.84 2.46 3.46
C ILE A 52 -5.73 2.20 4.97
N ASN A 53 -4.54 2.42 5.56
CA ASN A 53 -4.32 2.19 6.98
C ASN A 53 -5.07 3.23 7.83
N ALA A 54 -5.22 4.45 7.32
CA ALA A 54 -5.98 5.52 7.95
C ALA A 54 -7.51 5.41 7.77
N THR A 55 -8.03 4.54 6.91
CA THR A 55 -9.48 4.40 6.68
C THR A 55 -10.24 4.18 8.01
N GLU A 56 -11.37 4.83 8.21
CA GLU A 56 -12.24 4.62 9.37
C GLU A 56 -13.59 4.05 8.95
N GLY A 57 -14.21 3.22 9.79
CA GLY A 57 -15.44 2.49 9.46
C GLY A 57 -15.21 1.01 9.12
N LEU A 58 -16.32 0.32 8.81
CA LEU A 58 -16.32 -1.13 8.52
C LEU A 58 -16.72 -1.45 7.07
N GLY A 59 -17.05 -0.43 6.28
CA GLY A 59 -17.38 -0.58 4.88
C GLY A 59 -16.17 -0.48 3.96
N GLU A 60 -16.40 -0.71 2.68
CA GLU A 60 -15.38 -0.55 1.64
C GLU A 60 -15.98 0.12 0.41
N VAL A 61 -15.23 1.08 -0.14
CA VAL A 61 -15.47 1.66 -1.45
C VAL A 61 -14.54 0.98 -2.44
N PRO A 62 -15.02 0.14 -3.37
CA PRO A 62 -14.18 -0.79 -4.13
C PRO A 62 -13.02 -0.14 -4.88
N PHE A 63 -13.25 1.01 -5.54
CA PHE A 63 -12.19 1.67 -6.31
C PHE A 63 -11.17 2.39 -5.41
N LEU A 64 -11.59 2.96 -4.27
CA LEU A 64 -10.68 3.53 -3.29
C LEU A 64 -9.82 2.45 -2.63
N GLN A 65 -10.42 1.29 -2.35
CA GLN A 65 -9.72 0.15 -1.79
C GLN A 65 -8.64 -0.41 -2.73
N ARG A 66 -8.69 -0.13 -4.03
CA ARG A 66 -7.70 -0.60 -5.01
C ARG A 66 -6.65 0.44 -5.34
N ALA A 67 -7.02 1.70 -5.39
CA ALA A 67 -6.12 2.76 -5.83
C ALA A 67 -4.97 2.99 -4.83
N PHE A 68 -3.75 3.11 -5.33
CA PHE A 68 -2.62 3.70 -4.61
C PHE A 68 -2.72 5.22 -4.63
N THR A 69 -3.08 5.79 -5.78
CA THR A 69 -3.32 7.23 -5.92
C THR A 69 -4.51 7.50 -6.84
N LEU A 70 -5.18 8.62 -6.63
CA LEU A 70 -6.19 9.19 -7.52
C LEU A 70 -5.72 10.53 -8.09
N SER A 71 -6.26 10.91 -9.25
CA SER A 71 -6.05 12.25 -9.83
C SER A 71 -7.36 12.78 -10.40
N PHE A 72 -7.71 14.01 -10.02
CA PHE A 72 -8.91 14.71 -10.43
C PHE A 72 -8.52 15.80 -11.44
N THR A 73 -8.72 15.59 -12.74
CA THR A 73 -8.30 16.56 -13.77
C THR A 73 -9.38 16.76 -14.82
N ASN A 74 -9.79 18.01 -15.05
CA ASN A 74 -10.76 18.39 -16.09
C ASN A 74 -12.07 17.56 -16.08
N GLY A 75 -12.58 17.20 -14.90
CA GLY A 75 -13.78 16.36 -14.74
C GLY A 75 -13.55 14.86 -14.98
N LEU A 76 -12.30 14.44 -15.24
CA LEU A 76 -11.89 13.05 -15.38
C LEU A 76 -11.22 12.55 -14.10
N LEU A 77 -11.53 11.31 -13.74
CA LEU A 77 -10.89 10.59 -12.64
C LEU A 77 -9.86 9.61 -13.19
N TYR A 78 -8.63 9.67 -12.68
CA TYR A 78 -7.58 8.69 -12.95
C TYR A 78 -7.17 7.99 -11.65
N ALA A 79 -6.67 6.75 -11.78
CA ALA A 79 -6.16 5.98 -10.65
C ALA A 79 -4.95 5.14 -11.04
N ASN A 80 -3.98 5.05 -10.12
CA ASN A 80 -2.94 4.03 -10.13
C ASN A 80 -3.44 2.84 -9.29
N ASN A 81 -3.96 1.79 -9.94
CA ASN A 81 -4.47 0.57 -9.28
C ASN A 81 -3.44 -0.56 -9.20
N ASN A 82 -2.35 -0.42 -9.92
CA ASN A 82 -1.21 -1.34 -9.90
C ASN A 82 0.01 -0.61 -9.35
N ILE A 83 0.87 -1.34 -8.64
CA ILE A 83 2.18 -0.85 -8.21
C ILE A 83 3.17 -0.93 -9.38
N SER A 84 3.04 -1.93 -10.24
CA SER A 84 3.79 -2.00 -11.49
C SER A 84 3.48 -0.80 -12.38
N GLY A 85 4.54 -0.10 -12.81
CA GLY A 85 4.42 1.11 -13.62
C GLY A 85 3.90 2.35 -12.87
N ILE A 86 3.79 2.33 -11.53
CA ILE A 86 3.46 3.54 -10.76
C ILE A 86 4.46 4.66 -11.07
N GLY A 87 3.97 5.90 -11.21
CA GLY A 87 4.78 7.05 -11.63
C GLY A 87 5.12 7.11 -13.14
N LYS A 88 4.90 6.02 -13.90
CA LYS A 88 5.09 5.98 -15.36
C LYS A 88 3.76 5.97 -16.11
N THR A 89 2.83 5.11 -15.70
CA THR A 89 1.53 4.90 -16.35
C THR A 89 0.72 6.19 -16.39
N GLY A 90 0.21 6.56 -17.57
CA GLY A 90 -0.58 7.77 -17.76
C GLY A 90 0.18 9.05 -17.37
N ASN A 91 1.51 9.07 -17.58
CA ASN A 91 2.38 10.14 -17.11
C ASN A 91 2.28 10.28 -15.57
N GLY A 92 2.28 9.16 -14.85
CA GLY A 92 2.18 9.08 -13.39
C GLY A 92 0.79 9.27 -12.78
N LEU A 93 -0.22 9.69 -13.56
CA LEU A 93 -1.61 9.84 -13.08
C LEU A 93 -2.38 8.50 -13.03
N GLY A 94 -1.84 7.46 -13.68
CA GLY A 94 -2.50 6.18 -13.83
C GLY A 94 -3.46 6.11 -15.01
N ILE A 95 -4.43 5.21 -14.95
CA ILE A 95 -5.40 4.99 -16.03
C ILE A 95 -6.68 5.78 -15.74
N ARG A 96 -7.40 6.24 -16.79
CA ARG A 96 -8.71 6.87 -16.60
C ARG A 96 -9.70 5.84 -16.08
N VAL A 97 -10.34 6.11 -14.94
CA VAL A 97 -11.28 5.19 -14.28
C VAL A 97 -12.71 5.72 -14.18
N GLY A 98 -12.96 6.98 -14.56
CA GLY A 98 -14.32 7.52 -14.61
C GLY A 98 -14.35 9.03 -14.79
N TYR A 99 -15.46 9.61 -14.33
CA TYR A 99 -15.68 11.05 -14.27
C TYR A 99 -15.94 11.48 -12.84
N PHE A 100 -15.72 12.75 -12.55
CA PHE A 100 -16.11 13.33 -11.29
C PHE A 100 -16.76 14.70 -11.49
N ASP A 101 -17.68 15.02 -10.59
CA ASP A 101 -18.15 16.38 -10.37
C ASP A 101 -18.01 16.71 -8.88
N ALA A 102 -17.79 17.98 -8.55
CA ALA A 102 -17.55 18.37 -7.16
C ALA A 102 -18.05 19.77 -6.85
N GLY A 103 -18.57 19.95 -5.65
CA GLY A 103 -18.99 21.24 -5.13
C GLY A 103 -19.88 21.13 -3.90
N SER A 104 -19.91 22.20 -3.10
CA SER A 104 -20.72 22.31 -1.90
C SER A 104 -20.47 21.10 -0.98
N GLY A 105 -19.19 20.88 -0.66
CA GLY A 105 -18.76 19.84 0.26
C GLY A 105 -18.89 18.43 -0.31
N LEU A 106 -19.35 18.27 -1.55
CA LEU A 106 -19.62 16.97 -2.14
C LEU A 106 -18.66 16.66 -3.29
N LEU A 107 -18.33 15.38 -3.39
CA LEU A 107 -17.67 14.76 -4.54
C LEU A 107 -18.56 13.66 -5.08
N GLU A 108 -19.01 13.82 -6.32
CA GLU A 108 -19.73 12.81 -7.09
C GLU A 108 -18.74 12.16 -8.06
N ILE A 109 -18.66 10.83 -8.03
CA ILE A 109 -17.83 10.03 -8.93
C ILE A 109 -18.74 9.09 -9.71
N ASP A 110 -18.67 9.16 -11.03
CA ASP A 110 -19.21 8.14 -11.93
C ASP A 110 -18.05 7.23 -12.35
N HIS A 111 -17.84 6.15 -11.60
CA HIS A 111 -16.76 5.19 -11.85
C HIS A 111 -17.19 4.26 -12.99
N ASP A 112 -16.32 4.08 -13.99
CA ASP A 112 -16.62 3.32 -15.21
C ASP A 112 -17.08 1.86 -14.94
N VAL A 113 -16.85 1.34 -13.73
CA VAL A 113 -17.31 0.01 -13.31
C VAL A 113 -18.08 -0.03 -12.00
N ASP A 114 -17.63 0.71 -10.99
CA ASP A 114 -18.25 0.65 -9.66
C ASP A 114 -19.47 1.58 -9.55
N GLY A 115 -19.79 2.28 -10.64
CA GLY A 115 -20.97 3.14 -10.77
C GLY A 115 -20.84 4.44 -9.97
N LEU A 116 -21.99 4.97 -9.57
CA LEU A 116 -22.11 6.25 -8.89
C LEU A 116 -21.76 6.15 -7.40
N TRP A 117 -20.84 7.01 -6.97
CA TRP A 117 -20.44 7.21 -5.57
C TRP A 117 -20.50 8.69 -5.21
N ILE A 118 -20.98 8.99 -4.00
CA ILE A 118 -21.10 10.36 -3.49
C ILE A 118 -20.42 10.41 -2.13
N PHE A 119 -19.50 11.34 -1.97
CA PHE A 119 -18.75 11.55 -0.73
C PHE A 119 -19.01 12.94 -0.20
N ASP A 120 -19.08 13.07 1.13
CA ASP A 120 -18.75 14.33 1.78
C ASP A 120 -17.23 14.49 1.80
N VAL A 121 -16.76 15.70 1.54
CA VAL A 121 -15.36 16.06 1.49
C VAL A 121 -15.04 17.01 2.62
N TYR A 122 -14.21 16.58 3.56
CA TYR A 122 -13.73 17.42 4.65
C TYR A 122 -12.24 17.70 4.47
N GLN A 123 -11.85 18.96 4.64
CA GLN A 123 -10.45 19.33 4.66
C GLN A 123 -9.88 19.10 6.06
N VAL A 124 -9.08 18.06 6.23
CA VAL A 124 -8.44 17.75 7.52
C VAL A 124 -7.28 18.70 7.79
N ASN A 125 -6.49 19.00 6.75
CA ASN A 125 -5.42 20.00 6.80
C ASN A 125 -5.09 20.51 5.38
N SER A 126 -3.98 21.24 5.21
CA SER A 126 -3.58 21.82 3.92
C SER A 126 -3.33 20.80 2.80
N ARG A 127 -3.15 19.53 3.15
CA ARG A 127 -2.76 18.46 2.22
C ARG A 127 -3.60 17.19 2.36
N THR A 128 -4.34 17.01 3.45
CA THR A 128 -5.16 15.83 3.68
C THR A 128 -6.64 16.15 3.53
N LEU A 129 -7.36 15.34 2.77
CA LEU A 129 -8.81 15.33 2.70
C LEU A 129 -9.37 14.04 3.31
N GLU A 130 -10.52 14.13 3.92
CA GLU A 130 -11.39 13.00 4.23
C GLU A 130 -12.46 12.90 3.16
N LEU A 131 -12.60 11.72 2.57
CA LEU A 131 -13.69 11.34 1.67
C LEU A 131 -14.62 10.39 2.43
N TYR A 132 -15.73 10.92 2.93
CA TYR A 132 -16.68 10.18 3.75
C TYR A 132 -17.85 9.66 2.91
N ASP A 133 -18.00 8.33 2.84
CA ASP A 133 -19.17 7.68 2.26
C ASP A 133 -20.24 7.43 3.32
N ARG A 134 -21.32 8.21 3.26
CA ARG A 134 -22.48 8.05 4.15
C ARG A 134 -23.15 6.68 4.05
N ARG A 135 -23.10 6.02 2.88
CA ARG A 135 -23.83 4.77 2.64
C ARG A 135 -23.21 3.62 3.43
N SER A 136 -21.88 3.57 3.47
CA SER A 136 -21.13 2.56 4.21
C SER A 136 -20.62 3.05 5.56
N ASN A 137 -20.84 4.32 5.91
CA ASN A 137 -20.31 4.97 7.11
C ASN A 137 -18.79 4.74 7.23
N THR A 138 -18.09 5.05 6.14
CA THR A 138 -16.65 4.79 5.98
C THR A 138 -15.95 6.04 5.47
N SER A 139 -14.84 6.41 6.12
CA SER A 139 -14.01 7.56 5.77
C SER A 139 -12.69 7.09 5.19
N TYR A 140 -12.32 7.61 4.02
CA TYR A 140 -11.00 7.43 3.42
C TYR A 140 -10.21 8.73 3.54
N PHE A 141 -8.99 8.63 4.04
CA PHE A 141 -8.08 9.77 4.10
C PHE A 141 -7.14 9.75 2.90
N VAL A 142 -7.06 10.88 2.22
CA VAL A 142 -6.21 11.04 1.04
C VAL A 142 -5.25 12.21 1.20
N ASP A 143 -3.99 11.99 0.86
CA ASP A 143 -2.93 12.99 0.95
C ASP A 143 -2.53 13.51 -0.43
N GLY A 144 -2.54 14.82 -0.59
CA GLY A 144 -2.21 15.53 -1.81
C GLY A 144 -0.71 15.64 -2.07
N TYR A 145 -0.28 15.37 -3.30
CA TYR A 145 1.10 15.54 -3.74
C TYR A 145 1.17 16.11 -5.15
N GLN A 146 2.22 16.89 -5.39
CA GLN A 146 2.63 17.22 -6.76
C GLN A 146 3.38 16.02 -7.33
N ARG A 147 3.13 15.68 -8.60
CA ARG A 147 3.69 14.48 -9.21
C ARG A 147 5.21 14.45 -9.16
N GLY A 148 5.85 15.61 -9.37
CA GLY A 148 7.30 15.74 -9.37
C GLY A 148 7.99 15.62 -8.01
N SER A 149 7.22 15.62 -6.91
CA SER A 149 7.74 15.51 -5.55
C SER A 149 7.15 14.33 -4.79
N PHE A 150 6.44 13.44 -5.47
CA PHE A 150 5.85 12.26 -4.86
C PHE A 150 6.89 11.16 -4.72
N ASP A 151 6.98 10.57 -3.54
CA ASP A 151 7.89 9.47 -3.26
C ASP A 151 7.28 8.16 -3.73
N TYR A 152 7.51 7.85 -5.00
CA TYR A 152 7.02 6.62 -5.63
C TYR A 152 7.71 5.38 -5.06
N ASP A 153 8.99 5.48 -4.73
CA ASP A 153 9.79 4.36 -4.21
C ASP A 153 9.25 3.93 -2.85
N ARG A 154 8.93 4.89 -1.97
CA ARG A 154 8.29 4.60 -0.68
C ARG A 154 6.99 3.83 -0.85
N VAL A 155 6.07 4.31 -1.70
CA VAL A 155 4.79 3.63 -1.95
C VAL A 155 5.03 2.24 -2.52
N PHE A 156 6.01 2.11 -3.42
CA PHE A 156 6.38 0.84 -4.02
C PHE A 156 6.86 -0.18 -2.97
N TYR A 157 7.82 0.20 -2.12
CA TYR A 157 8.37 -0.70 -1.10
C TYR A 157 7.37 -0.99 0.03
N GLU A 158 6.58 -0.02 0.48
CA GLU A 158 5.51 -0.24 1.48
C GLU A 158 4.43 -1.22 0.98
N ASN A 159 4.31 -1.42 -0.33
CA ASN A 159 3.25 -2.22 -0.95
C ASN A 159 3.82 -3.34 -1.85
N ILE A 160 5.04 -3.81 -1.58
CA ILE A 160 5.75 -4.81 -2.42
C ILE A 160 4.98 -6.14 -2.54
N GLU A 161 4.18 -6.51 -1.55
CA GLU A 161 3.36 -7.73 -1.61
C GLU A 161 2.35 -7.68 -2.75
N TYR A 162 1.86 -6.48 -3.11
CA TYR A 162 1.00 -6.32 -4.29
C TYR A 162 1.79 -6.53 -5.58
N LEU A 163 3.06 -6.10 -5.64
CA LEU A 163 3.93 -6.41 -6.80
C LEU A 163 4.04 -7.92 -7.00
N LEU A 164 4.33 -8.66 -5.92
CA LEU A 164 4.50 -10.12 -5.96
C LEU A 164 3.25 -10.84 -6.51
N GLN A 165 2.08 -10.20 -6.41
CA GLN A 165 0.79 -10.76 -6.81
C GLN A 165 0.23 -10.14 -8.12
N GLU A 166 0.97 -9.22 -8.76
CA GLU A 166 0.59 -8.60 -10.03
C GLU A 166 1.00 -9.42 -11.27
N TYR A 167 1.60 -10.59 -11.05
CA TYR A 167 1.97 -11.54 -12.07
C TYR A 167 1.43 -12.91 -11.70
N ASP A 168 0.92 -13.66 -12.69
CA ASP A 168 0.48 -15.04 -12.47
C ASP A 168 1.60 -15.88 -11.86
N VAL A 169 2.84 -15.71 -12.34
CA VAL A 169 4.04 -16.38 -11.85
C VAL A 169 5.30 -15.50 -12.00
N TRP A 170 6.32 -15.83 -11.23
CA TRP A 170 7.69 -15.34 -11.32
C TRP A 170 8.56 -16.46 -11.86
N GLU A 171 9.12 -16.31 -13.06
CA GLU A 171 9.98 -17.30 -13.72
C GLU A 171 11.45 -16.96 -13.49
N LYS A 172 12.24 -17.93 -13.02
CA LYS A 172 13.68 -17.79 -12.79
C LYS A 172 14.38 -17.48 -14.11
N THR A 173 15.12 -16.37 -14.14
CA THR A 173 15.89 -15.93 -15.31
C THR A 173 17.39 -15.97 -15.08
N TYR A 174 17.82 -15.99 -13.82
CA TYR A 174 19.23 -15.98 -13.45
C TYR A 174 19.46 -16.69 -12.12
N VAL A 175 20.63 -17.34 -12.01
CA VAL A 175 21.23 -17.82 -10.78
C VAL A 175 22.71 -17.44 -10.80
N SER A 176 23.25 -16.93 -9.70
CA SER A 176 24.68 -16.60 -9.63
C SER A 176 25.57 -17.84 -9.67
N GLU A 177 26.73 -17.72 -10.31
CA GLU A 177 27.79 -18.76 -10.27
C GLU A 177 28.44 -18.90 -8.88
N THR A 178 28.22 -17.92 -8.01
CA THR A 178 28.67 -17.92 -6.62
C THR A 178 27.57 -18.38 -5.68
N GLY A 179 27.96 -19.04 -4.58
CA GLY A 179 27.05 -19.51 -3.55
C GLY A 179 27.21 -21.01 -3.28
N ALA A 180 26.76 -21.46 -2.12
CA ALA A 180 26.66 -22.89 -1.83
C ALA A 180 25.41 -23.49 -2.49
N ILE A 181 25.54 -24.70 -3.03
CA ILE A 181 24.39 -25.43 -3.58
C ILE A 181 23.36 -25.66 -2.47
N ASN A 182 22.09 -25.42 -2.77
CA ASN A 182 20.97 -25.59 -1.86
C ASN A 182 19.70 -26.02 -2.63
N ASP A 183 18.69 -26.50 -1.91
CA ASP A 183 17.51 -27.13 -2.54
C ASP A 183 16.69 -26.14 -3.38
N PHE A 184 16.68 -24.84 -3.03
CA PHE A 184 16.00 -23.80 -3.80
C PHE A 184 16.63 -23.55 -5.19
N ASP A 185 17.84 -24.05 -5.45
CA ASP A 185 18.48 -23.96 -6.76
C ASP A 185 17.62 -24.61 -7.86
N GLU A 186 16.82 -25.62 -7.53
CA GLU A 186 15.96 -26.34 -8.49
C GLU A 186 14.66 -25.58 -8.85
N GLU A 187 14.23 -24.62 -8.04
CA GLU A 187 12.91 -23.97 -8.14
C GLU A 187 12.83 -22.93 -9.27
N ASN A 188 12.24 -23.26 -10.41
CA ASN A 188 12.22 -22.38 -11.57
C ASN A 188 11.05 -21.40 -11.60
N TYR A 189 10.00 -21.65 -10.82
CA TYR A 189 8.82 -20.80 -10.78
C TYR A 189 8.37 -20.55 -9.36
N LEU A 190 7.95 -19.33 -9.09
CA LEU A 190 7.24 -18.95 -7.86
C LEU A 190 5.89 -18.32 -8.22
N GLN A 191 4.88 -18.54 -7.40
CA GLN A 191 3.62 -17.80 -7.46
C GLN A 191 3.27 -17.34 -6.05
N PHE A 192 2.81 -16.10 -5.92
CA PHE A 192 2.35 -15.51 -4.66
C PHE A 192 0.90 -15.07 -4.80
N TYR A 193 0.06 -15.39 -3.81
CA TYR A 193 -1.32 -14.95 -3.76
C TYR A 193 -1.85 -14.95 -2.33
N GLU A 194 -3.06 -14.43 -2.14
CA GLU A 194 -3.79 -14.52 -0.89
C GLU A 194 -4.94 -15.52 -1.03
N ASP A 195 -5.12 -16.37 -0.02
CA ASP A 195 -6.30 -17.22 0.11
C ASP A 195 -6.74 -17.30 1.57
N ASN A 196 -8.06 -17.24 1.81
CA ASN A 196 -8.68 -17.32 3.13
C ASN A 196 -8.07 -16.39 4.21
N GLY A 197 -7.50 -15.25 3.82
CA GLY A 197 -6.88 -14.28 4.73
C GLY A 197 -5.42 -14.58 5.11
N GLY A 198 -4.77 -15.53 4.43
CA GLY A 198 -3.34 -15.80 4.55
C GLY A 198 -2.60 -15.64 3.21
N THR A 199 -1.28 -15.48 3.30
CA THR A 199 -0.34 -15.34 2.19
C THR A 199 0.21 -16.71 1.78
N ILE A 200 -0.14 -17.17 0.57
CA ILE A 200 0.26 -18.48 0.04
C ILE A 200 1.27 -18.29 -1.09
N PHE A 201 2.32 -19.12 -1.08
CA PHE A 201 3.20 -19.27 -2.23
C PHE A 201 3.14 -20.69 -2.78
N ARG A 202 3.48 -20.81 -4.06
CA ARG A 202 3.76 -22.09 -4.72
C ARG A 202 5.10 -22.04 -5.41
N SER A 203 5.77 -23.17 -5.47
CA SER A 203 7.02 -23.34 -6.21
C SER A 203 6.93 -24.50 -7.20
N SER A 204 7.71 -24.43 -8.26
CA SER A 204 7.78 -25.48 -9.28
C SER A 204 9.19 -25.60 -9.87
N ILE A 205 9.63 -26.84 -10.02
CA ILE A 205 10.89 -27.21 -10.67
C ILE A 205 10.73 -27.41 -12.18
N ASP A 206 9.54 -27.18 -12.73
CA ASP A 206 9.28 -27.33 -14.17
C ASP A 206 10.31 -26.56 -15.00
N PRO A 207 10.65 -27.02 -16.22
CA PRO A 207 11.66 -26.37 -17.03
C PRO A 207 11.29 -24.92 -17.37
N ILE A 208 12.28 -24.01 -17.36
CA ILE A 208 12.12 -22.63 -17.82
C ILE A 208 11.52 -22.59 -19.22
N GLY A 209 10.55 -21.68 -19.45
CA GLY A 209 9.76 -21.59 -20.67
C GLY A 209 8.46 -22.42 -20.68
N THR A 210 8.14 -23.13 -19.59
CA THR A 210 6.87 -23.87 -19.48
C THR A 210 5.66 -22.92 -19.63
N PRO A 211 4.64 -23.26 -20.44
CA PRO A 211 3.43 -22.45 -20.59
C PRO A 211 2.69 -22.31 -19.24
N LEU A 212 2.12 -21.14 -18.95
CA LEU A 212 1.45 -20.86 -17.67
C LEU A 212 0.35 -21.89 -17.31
N ASN A 213 -0.41 -22.35 -18.31
CA ASN A 213 -1.46 -23.34 -18.13
C ASN A 213 -0.95 -24.79 -18.04
N GLY A 214 0.36 -25.00 -18.20
CA GLY A 214 1.03 -26.29 -18.11
C GLY A 214 1.92 -26.46 -16.89
N LEU A 215 2.06 -25.42 -16.05
CA LEU A 215 2.85 -25.48 -14.82
C LEU A 215 2.23 -26.45 -13.82
N LEU A 216 3.08 -27.30 -13.25
CA LEU A 216 2.76 -28.20 -12.15
C LEU A 216 3.44 -27.69 -10.89
N TRP A 217 2.65 -27.44 -9.85
CA TRP A 217 3.16 -26.96 -8.56
C TRP A 217 3.69 -28.13 -7.74
N ASP A 218 4.98 -28.09 -7.43
CA ASP A 218 5.66 -29.12 -6.64
C ASP A 218 5.46 -28.89 -5.15
N TYR A 219 5.33 -27.62 -4.74
CA TYR A 219 5.10 -27.24 -3.36
C TYR A 219 4.09 -26.09 -3.24
N GLU A 220 3.37 -26.07 -2.12
CA GLU A 220 2.49 -24.98 -1.68
C GLU A 220 2.70 -24.76 -0.19
N GLY A 221 2.95 -23.51 0.21
CA GLY A 221 3.18 -23.14 1.61
C GLY A 221 2.84 -21.68 1.88
N PHE A 222 3.28 -21.17 3.04
CA PHE A 222 3.05 -19.78 3.43
C PHE A 222 4.28 -18.92 3.15
N TYR A 223 4.07 -17.66 2.79
CA TYR A 223 5.16 -16.70 2.72
C TYR A 223 4.88 -15.50 3.60
N GLU A 224 5.94 -14.85 4.07
CA GLU A 224 5.83 -13.62 4.85
C GLU A 224 6.87 -12.62 4.36
N VAL A 225 6.42 -11.39 4.09
CA VAL A 225 7.28 -10.26 3.77
C VAL A 225 7.47 -9.42 5.02
N TYR A 226 8.73 -9.10 5.33
CA TYR A 226 9.08 -8.29 6.48
C TYR A 226 9.70 -6.96 6.05
N ASP A 227 9.41 -5.93 6.84
CA ASP A 227 10.15 -4.68 6.82
C ASP A 227 11.47 -4.85 7.55
N VAL A 228 12.55 -4.28 7.01
CA VAL A 228 13.86 -4.28 7.68
C VAL A 228 14.00 -3.04 8.55
N GLN A 229 14.42 -3.24 9.79
CA GLN A 229 14.58 -2.15 10.74
C GLN A 229 15.59 -1.11 10.25
N ASN A 230 15.15 0.15 10.13
CA ASN A 230 15.94 1.28 9.64
C ASN A 230 16.43 1.14 8.18
N ASP A 231 15.77 0.32 7.36
CA ASP A 231 16.06 0.20 5.94
C ASP A 231 14.77 0.08 5.13
N GLU A 232 14.31 1.21 4.58
CA GLU A 232 13.05 1.30 3.83
C GLU A 232 13.16 0.69 2.42
N THR A 233 14.39 0.47 1.94
CA THR A 233 14.70 0.01 0.57
C THR A 233 15.01 -1.48 0.49
N LEU A 234 14.96 -2.19 1.62
CA LEU A 234 15.14 -3.63 1.70
C LEU A 234 13.92 -4.26 2.35
N LYS A 235 13.44 -5.33 1.74
CA LYS A 235 12.47 -6.24 2.35
C LYS A 235 13.12 -7.60 2.50
N THR A 236 12.57 -8.42 3.38
CA THR A 236 12.96 -9.83 3.44
C THR A 236 11.75 -10.71 3.22
N LEU A 237 11.97 -11.82 2.53
CA LEU A 237 10.95 -12.81 2.21
C LEU A 237 11.31 -14.11 2.93
N THR A 238 10.36 -14.67 3.67
CA THR A 238 10.47 -16.02 4.20
C THR A 238 9.47 -16.91 3.48
N LEU A 239 9.95 -18.04 2.96
CA LEU A 239 9.12 -19.10 2.41
C LEU A 239 9.08 -20.23 3.44
N ASP A 240 7.90 -20.53 3.96
CA ASP A 240 7.67 -21.57 4.97
C ASP A 240 7.27 -22.88 4.29
N TYR A 241 8.16 -23.87 4.40
CA TYR A 241 7.95 -25.22 3.86
C TYR A 241 7.39 -26.19 4.92
N ASP A 242 6.71 -25.68 5.94
CA ASP A 242 6.15 -26.41 7.08
C ASP A 242 7.24 -27.23 7.81
N PHE A 243 7.07 -28.54 7.93
CA PHE A 243 8.02 -29.40 8.63
C PHE A 243 9.37 -29.57 7.90
N MET A 244 9.50 -29.06 6.67
CA MET A 244 10.75 -29.12 5.89
C MET A 244 11.69 -27.95 6.20
N GLY A 245 11.22 -26.91 6.91
CA GLY A 245 12.00 -25.72 7.25
C GLY A 245 11.62 -24.52 6.39
N ASN A 246 12.42 -23.46 6.47
CA ASN A 246 12.12 -22.20 5.79
C ASN A 246 13.32 -21.74 4.98
N ASP A 247 13.06 -21.14 3.82
CA ASP A 247 14.06 -20.36 3.11
C ASP A 247 13.89 -18.87 3.43
N TYR A 248 15.02 -18.20 3.62
CA TYR A 248 15.09 -16.79 3.96
C TYR A 248 15.85 -16.03 2.87
N PHE A 249 15.24 -14.97 2.35
CA PHE A 249 15.81 -14.13 1.30
C PHE A 249 15.79 -12.65 1.67
N GLU A 250 16.84 -11.94 1.27
CA GLU A 250 16.74 -10.51 1.01
C GLU A 250 16.04 -10.32 -0.33
N LEU A 251 14.93 -9.57 -0.34
CA LEU A 251 14.12 -9.28 -1.51
C LEU A 251 14.45 -7.88 -2.03
N TYR A 252 14.96 -7.84 -3.26
CA TYR A 252 15.24 -6.63 -4.00
C TYR A 252 14.34 -6.54 -5.23
N VAL A 253 14.04 -5.32 -5.65
CA VAL A 253 13.33 -5.08 -6.90
C VAL A 253 14.28 -4.38 -7.86
N ILE A 254 14.60 -5.07 -8.95
CA ILE A 254 15.43 -4.52 -10.03
C ILE A 254 14.58 -3.55 -10.87
N ASP A 255 13.38 -3.99 -11.23
CA ASP A 255 12.35 -3.17 -11.88
C ASP A 255 10.94 -3.73 -11.60
N ASP A 256 9.92 -3.07 -12.13
CA ASP A 256 8.51 -3.44 -11.93
C ASP A 256 8.10 -4.79 -12.57
N ARG A 257 9.04 -5.52 -13.17
CA ARG A 257 8.87 -6.84 -13.78
C ARG A 257 9.89 -7.86 -13.28
N THR A 258 10.88 -7.45 -12.49
CA THR A 258 12.04 -8.29 -12.14
C THR A 258 12.39 -8.10 -10.67
N ILE A 259 12.33 -9.21 -9.92
CA ILE A 259 12.76 -9.27 -8.53
C ILE A 259 14.05 -10.06 -8.42
N GLU A 260 14.84 -9.75 -7.40
CA GLU A 260 16.03 -10.48 -7.02
C GLU A 260 15.84 -11.01 -5.59
N LEU A 261 16.11 -12.31 -5.42
CA LEU A 261 16.14 -12.99 -4.14
C LEU A 261 17.59 -13.35 -3.84
N TYR A 262 18.16 -12.73 -2.82
CA TYR A 262 19.48 -13.10 -2.31
C TYR A 262 19.34 -14.00 -1.10
N HIS A 263 19.84 -15.23 -1.20
CA HIS A 263 19.81 -16.22 -0.13
C HIS A 263 21.06 -16.08 0.77
N PRO A 264 20.95 -15.50 1.98
CA PRO A 264 22.13 -15.04 2.71
C PRO A 264 23.01 -16.17 3.27
N ASP A 265 22.42 -17.34 3.53
CA ASP A 265 23.14 -18.49 4.10
C ASP A 265 24.00 -19.19 3.05
N SER A 266 23.52 -19.31 1.81
CA SER A 266 24.30 -19.87 0.71
C SER A 266 25.16 -18.82 0.00
N GLY A 267 24.74 -17.55 0.01
CA GLY A 267 25.32 -16.50 -0.80
C GLY A 267 24.90 -16.52 -2.27
N THR A 268 23.87 -17.31 -2.63
CA THR A 268 23.33 -17.40 -3.98
C THR A 268 22.35 -16.25 -4.26
N VAL A 269 22.38 -15.75 -5.50
CA VAL A 269 21.45 -14.74 -6.02
C VAL A 269 20.58 -15.39 -7.08
N TYR A 270 19.28 -15.16 -6.99
CA TYR A 270 18.30 -15.57 -8.00
C TYR A 270 17.60 -14.33 -8.54
N GLU A 271 17.40 -14.23 -9.85
CA GLU A 271 16.49 -13.23 -10.43
C GLU A 271 15.29 -13.94 -11.03
N PHE A 272 14.11 -13.36 -10.80
CA PHE A 272 12.86 -13.84 -11.36
C PHE A 272 12.15 -12.72 -12.11
N GLN A 273 11.62 -13.06 -13.28
CA GLN A 273 10.83 -12.15 -14.10
C GLN A 273 9.34 -12.54 -14.08
N GLY A 274 8.48 -11.55 -13.87
CA GLY A 274 7.03 -11.72 -13.85
C GLY A 274 6.46 -12.10 -15.22
N ARG A 275 5.65 -13.16 -15.25
CA ARG A 275 4.86 -13.63 -16.42
C ARG A 275 3.38 -13.59 -16.09
N GLY A 276 2.56 -13.26 -17.09
CA GLY A 276 1.10 -13.13 -16.90
C GLY A 276 0.74 -11.89 -16.09
N TYR A 277 1.15 -10.69 -16.56
CA TYR A 277 0.83 -9.44 -15.88
C TYR A 277 -0.68 -9.24 -15.72
N ILE A 278 -1.11 -9.05 -14.47
CA ILE A 278 -2.50 -8.85 -14.07
C ILE A 278 -2.73 -7.34 -13.92
N GLN A 279 -3.29 -6.74 -14.96
CA GLN A 279 -3.72 -5.36 -14.86
C GLN A 279 -5.01 -5.29 -14.05
N PHE A 280 -4.98 -4.60 -12.91
CA PHE A 280 -6.18 -4.28 -12.13
C PHE A 280 -6.93 -3.13 -12.80
N LEU A 281 -7.50 -3.46 -13.96
CA LEU A 281 -8.47 -2.64 -14.66
C LEU A 281 -9.75 -2.56 -13.85
N LYS A 282 -10.49 -1.45 -14.04
CA LYS A 282 -11.95 -1.39 -14.11
C LYS A 282 -12.57 -2.79 -14.01
N SER A 283 -13.08 -3.19 -12.84
CA SER A 283 -13.51 -4.56 -12.50
C SER A 283 -14.39 -5.23 -13.58
N GLY A 284 -13.76 -5.89 -14.55
CA GLY A 284 -14.45 -6.66 -15.58
C GLY A 284 -14.59 -8.11 -15.16
N SER A 285 -15.80 -8.52 -14.79
CA SER A 285 -16.30 -9.92 -14.68
C SER A 285 -15.56 -10.95 -13.82
N SER A 286 -14.34 -10.71 -13.33
CA SER A 286 -13.76 -11.47 -12.23
C SER A 286 -14.00 -10.70 -10.94
N SER A 287 -14.93 -11.18 -10.12
CA SER A 287 -15.26 -10.65 -8.79
C SER A 287 -14.12 -10.80 -7.76
N THR A 288 -12.88 -10.94 -8.22
CA THR A 288 -11.65 -11.24 -7.47
C THR A 288 -10.52 -10.28 -7.81
N ALA A 289 -10.79 -9.09 -8.34
CA ALA A 289 -9.78 -8.04 -8.44
C ALA A 289 -9.29 -7.67 -7.02
N LYS A 290 -8.00 -7.90 -6.76
CA LYS A 290 -7.37 -7.76 -5.43
C LYS A 290 -7.63 -6.38 -4.87
N LYS A 291 -8.21 -6.33 -3.67
CA LYS A 291 -8.38 -5.10 -2.89
C LYS A 291 -7.16 -4.94 -1.99
N ARG A 292 -6.71 -3.70 -1.78
CA ARG A 292 -5.71 -3.44 -0.76
C ARG A 292 -6.35 -3.69 0.60
N ALA A 293 -5.63 -4.27 1.54
CA ALA A 293 -6.06 -4.42 2.92
C ALA A 293 -5.22 -3.50 3.81
N LYS A 294 -5.73 -3.25 5.02
CA LYS A 294 -4.90 -2.66 6.07
C LYS A 294 -3.86 -3.67 6.49
N THR A 295 -2.63 -3.49 6.05
CA THR A 295 -1.52 -4.37 6.38
C THR A 295 -0.38 -3.57 6.99
N LYS A 296 0.29 -4.22 7.94
CA LYS A 296 1.55 -3.76 8.48
C LYS A 296 2.45 -4.97 8.54
N ASN A 297 3.49 -4.96 7.73
CA ASN A 297 4.45 -6.04 7.70
C ASN A 297 5.11 -6.18 9.08
N PRO A 298 5.39 -7.42 9.53
CA PRO A 298 6.26 -7.63 10.67
C PRO A 298 7.65 -7.03 10.41
N ILE A 299 8.33 -6.59 11.48
CA ILE A 299 9.68 -6.02 11.39
C ILE A 299 10.70 -7.11 11.68
N MET A 300 11.70 -7.24 10.81
CA MET A 300 12.84 -8.11 11.02
C MET A 300 14.12 -7.32 11.32
N ASN A 301 14.83 -7.71 12.38
CA ASN A 301 16.07 -7.07 12.82
C ASN A 301 17.28 -7.79 12.21
N VAL A 302 17.55 -7.52 10.94
CA VAL A 302 18.66 -8.10 10.18
C VAL A 302 19.58 -7.02 9.64
N VAL A 303 20.82 -7.40 9.36
CA VAL A 303 21.79 -6.52 8.69
C VAL A 303 21.88 -6.95 7.25
N ARG A 304 21.58 -6.02 6.33
CA ARG A 304 21.75 -6.18 4.88
C ARG A 304 23.12 -6.79 4.56
N LYS A 305 23.11 -7.89 3.84
CA LYS A 305 24.28 -8.68 3.45
C LYS A 305 24.72 -8.35 2.03
N ARG A 306 23.78 -8.18 1.10
CA ARG A 306 24.06 -7.77 -0.28
C ARG A 306 24.05 -6.24 -0.42
N LYS A 307 25.05 -5.68 -1.09
CA LYS A 307 25.22 -4.22 -1.22
C LYS A 307 25.22 -3.80 -2.67
#